data_AF-A0A7S0VT64-F1
#
_entry.id   AF-A0A7S0VT64-F1
#
_cell.length_a   1.000
_cell.length_b   1.000
_cell.length_c   1.000
_cell.angle_alpha   90.00
_cell.angle_beta   90.00
_cell.angle_gamma   90.00
#
_symmetry.space_group_name_H-M   'P 1'
#
loop_
_entity.id
_entity.type
_entity.pdbx_description
1 polymer ?
#
loop_
_entity_poly.entity_id
_entity_poly.type
_entity_poly.pdbx_seq_one_letter_code
_entity_poly.pdbx_strand_id
1 'polypeptide(L)'
;QAGAAEESGEGGAWRKYTAVAPLGPSDASIGGEKRKGIPLQELAAILGRDVSVGASGKGGYFISGDLTPEVFQDDCRFVDPTNDVASLSRYRKALSILFDPSESKVELLEGPTVDAGAGTVAAR
;
A
#
# COMPACT_ATOMS: atom_id res chain seq x y z
N GLN A 1 23.61 -20.45 -37.38
CA GLN A 1 24.69 -19.65 -36.77
C GLN A 1 24.10 -18.31 -36.40
N ALA A 2 24.23 -17.94 -35.13
CA ALA A 2 23.79 -16.68 -34.58
C ALA A 2 24.80 -15.57 -34.94
N GLY A 3 24.30 -14.39 -35.28
CA GLY A 3 25.05 -13.14 -35.29
C GLY A 3 24.32 -12.17 -34.37
N ALA A 4 24.90 -11.94 -33.20
CA ALA A 4 24.43 -10.94 -32.23
C ALA A 4 24.93 -9.56 -32.66
N ALA A 5 24.06 -8.56 -32.58
CA ALA A 5 24.44 -7.17 -32.51
C ALA A 5 24.07 -6.66 -31.11
N GLU A 6 25.08 -6.19 -30.39
CA GLU A 6 24.97 -5.39 -29.18
C GLU A 6 24.27 -4.06 -29.50
N GLU A 7 23.26 -3.71 -28.69
CA GLU A 7 22.84 -2.33 -28.50
C GLU A 7 23.01 -1.97 -27.02
N SER A 8 24.01 -1.14 -26.78
CA SER A 8 24.18 -0.28 -25.61
C SER A 8 23.05 0.75 -25.55
N GLY A 9 22.37 0.87 -24.41
CA GLY A 9 21.31 1.87 -24.19
C GLY A 9 21.13 2.24 -22.72
N GLU A 10 21.33 3.52 -22.45
CA GLU A 10 21.17 4.26 -21.19
C GLU A 10 19.79 4.16 -20.50
N GLY A 11 19.79 4.46 -19.19
CA GLY A 11 18.60 4.92 -18.47
C GLY A 11 17.63 3.81 -18.11
N GLY A 12 17.85 3.13 -16.98
CA GLY A 12 17.00 2.05 -16.48
C GLY A 12 15.56 2.49 -16.26
N ALA A 13 14.75 2.44 -17.31
CA ALA A 13 13.31 2.37 -17.20
C ALA A 13 12.99 1.06 -16.49
N TRP A 14 12.69 1.15 -15.20
CA TRP A 14 12.22 0.01 -14.42
C TRP A 14 11.01 -0.55 -15.17
N ARG A 15 11.17 -1.75 -15.74
CA ARG A 15 10.07 -2.44 -16.41
C ARG A 15 8.95 -2.56 -15.40
N LYS A 16 7.76 -2.04 -15.75
CA LYS A 16 6.54 -2.15 -14.94
C LYS A 16 6.09 -3.61 -14.88
N TYR A 17 6.71 -4.40 -14.01
CA TYR A 17 6.23 -5.71 -13.60
C TYR A 17 5.18 -5.55 -12.48
N THR A 18 4.17 -4.68 -12.67
CA THR A 18 3.38 -4.10 -11.56
C THR A 18 2.06 -4.82 -11.25
N ALA A 19 1.85 -6.04 -11.74
CA ALA A 19 0.62 -6.79 -11.43
C ALA A 19 0.94 -8.14 -10.80
N VAL A 20 0.67 -8.25 -9.50
CA VAL A 20 0.77 -9.49 -8.71
C VAL A 20 -0.36 -10.43 -9.13
N ALA A 21 -0.17 -11.21 -10.19
CA ALA A 21 -1.09 -12.25 -10.67
C ALA A 21 -2.55 -11.75 -10.91
N PRO A 22 -3.51 -12.58 -11.37
CA PRO A 22 -4.90 -12.14 -11.46
C PRO A 22 -5.51 -12.04 -10.05
N LEU A 23 -5.57 -10.81 -9.52
CA LEU A 23 -6.13 -10.51 -8.19
C LEU A 23 -7.67 -10.68 -8.12
N GLY A 24 -8.34 -10.96 -9.23
CA GLY A 24 -9.79 -11.13 -9.27
C GLY A 24 -10.55 -9.79 -9.29
N PRO A 25 -11.89 -9.82 -9.11
CA PRO A 25 -12.73 -8.62 -9.16
C PRO A 25 -12.33 -7.61 -8.07
N SER A 26 -12.47 -6.33 -8.38
CA SER A 26 -12.11 -5.17 -7.53
C SER A 26 -13.29 -4.65 -6.70
N ASP A 27 -14.46 -5.25 -6.88
CA ASP A 27 -15.77 -4.62 -6.68
C ASP A 27 -16.28 -4.80 -5.25
N ALA A 28 -15.54 -5.51 -4.41
CA ALA A 28 -15.87 -5.69 -3.01
C ALA A 28 -15.49 -4.45 -2.21
N SER A 29 -16.49 -3.73 -1.70
CA SER A 29 -16.28 -2.76 -0.63
C SER A 29 -15.76 -3.47 0.62
N ILE A 30 -14.77 -2.87 1.26
CA ILE A 30 -14.09 -3.45 2.43
C ILE A 30 -14.35 -2.57 3.65
N GLY A 31 -14.69 -3.19 4.77
CA GLY A 31 -14.98 -2.49 6.03
C GLY A 31 -16.45 -2.13 6.21
N GLY A 32 -16.70 -1.26 7.18
CA GLY A 32 -17.97 -0.58 7.39
C GLY A 32 -18.12 0.70 6.57
N GLU A 33 -18.97 1.61 7.05
CA GLU A 33 -19.20 2.89 6.41
C GLU A 33 -17.91 3.73 6.35
N LYS A 34 -17.61 4.29 5.17
CA LYS A 34 -16.40 5.09 4.96
C LYS A 34 -16.47 6.37 5.78
N ARG A 35 -15.45 6.60 6.60
CA ARG A 35 -15.31 7.79 7.44
C ARG A 35 -14.90 8.97 6.58
N LYS A 36 -15.73 10.02 6.55
CA LYS A 36 -15.48 11.26 5.81
C LYS A 36 -15.26 12.42 6.77
N GLY A 37 -14.49 13.42 6.35
CA GLY A 37 -14.24 14.63 7.15
C GLY A 37 -13.43 14.40 8.43
N ILE A 38 -12.67 13.30 8.50
CA ILE A 38 -11.77 13.03 9.62
C ILE A 38 -10.66 14.10 9.67
N PRO A 39 -10.33 14.65 10.85
CA PRO A 39 -9.18 15.55 10.99
C PRO A 39 -7.89 14.88 10.56
N LEU A 40 -6.99 15.62 9.90
CA LEU A 40 -5.72 15.04 9.40
C LEU A 40 -4.84 14.49 10.52
N GLN A 41 -4.88 15.09 11.71
CA GLN A 41 -4.17 14.59 12.89
C GLN A 41 -4.70 13.22 13.33
N GLU A 42 -6.02 13.03 13.25
CA GLU A 42 -6.63 11.75 13.57
C GLU A 42 -6.29 10.71 12.49
N LEU A 43 -6.35 11.08 11.20
CA LEU A 43 -5.92 10.22 10.10
C LEU A 43 -4.45 9.80 10.27
N ALA A 44 -3.56 10.72 10.62
CA ALA A 44 -2.15 10.43 10.88
C ALA A 44 -1.96 9.44 12.03
N ALA A 45 -2.72 9.59 13.12
CA ALA A 45 -2.68 8.65 14.23
C ALA A 45 -3.16 7.24 13.84
N ILE A 46 -4.24 7.15 13.05
CA ILE A 46 -4.76 5.88 12.52
C ILE A 46 -3.72 5.22 11.62
N LEU A 47 -3.18 5.94 10.63
CA LEU A 47 -2.17 5.41 9.72
C LEU A 47 -0.91 4.96 10.47
N GLY A 48 -0.43 5.76 11.43
CA GLY A 48 0.74 5.41 12.22
C GLY A 48 0.54 4.13 13.04
N ARG A 49 -0.64 3.97 13.66
CA ARG A 49 -1.03 2.74 14.36
C ARG A 49 -1.10 1.55 13.41
N ASP A 50 -1.77 1.70 12.27
CA ASP A 50 -1.96 0.62 11.32
C ASP A 50 -0.63 0.15 10.73
N VAL A 51 0.33 1.06 10.46
CA VAL A 51 1.68 0.67 10.03
C VAL A 51 2.43 -0.06 11.12
N SER A 52 2.31 0.37 12.38
CA SER A 52 3.14 -0.16 13.47
C SER A 52 2.64 -1.50 13.98
N VAL A 53 1.34 -1.64 14.20
CA VAL A 53 0.73 -2.81 14.86
C VAL A 53 -0.47 -3.39 14.13
N GLY A 54 -0.98 -2.69 13.11
CA GLY A 54 -2.20 -3.05 12.41
C GLY A 54 -3.48 -2.62 13.13
N ALA A 55 -4.58 -2.53 12.38
CA ALA A 55 -5.87 -2.10 12.88
C ALA A 55 -6.45 -3.05 13.94
N SER A 56 -6.19 -4.35 13.80
CA SER A 56 -6.61 -5.41 14.74
C SER A 56 -5.46 -6.03 15.52
N GLY A 57 -4.23 -5.51 15.40
CA GLY A 57 -3.06 -6.01 16.10
C GLY A 57 -2.35 -7.17 15.38
N LYS A 58 -2.64 -7.40 14.10
CA LYS A 58 -2.07 -8.52 13.32
C LYS A 58 -0.79 -8.14 12.58
N GLY A 59 -0.10 -7.09 13.05
CA GLY A 59 1.13 -6.57 12.48
C GLY A 59 0.88 -5.47 11.47
N GLY A 60 1.96 -4.76 11.12
CA GLY A 60 1.90 -3.59 10.26
C GLY A 60 1.26 -3.85 8.90
N TYR A 61 0.37 -2.94 8.48
CA TYR A 61 -0.55 -3.24 7.38
C TYR A 61 0.14 -3.53 6.05
N PHE A 62 1.36 -3.02 5.81
CA PHE A 62 2.14 -3.29 4.59
C PHE A 62 2.50 -4.76 4.42
N ILE A 63 2.47 -5.53 5.51
CA ILE A 63 2.76 -6.96 5.54
C ILE A 63 1.47 -7.75 5.68
N SER A 64 0.63 -7.37 6.65
CA SER A 64 -0.53 -8.16 7.07
C SER A 64 -1.81 -7.86 6.28
N GLY A 65 -1.89 -6.71 5.60
CA GLY A 65 -3.14 -6.15 5.10
C GLY A 65 -4.14 -5.76 6.20
N ASP A 66 -3.68 -5.67 7.46
CA ASP A 66 -4.45 -5.26 8.65
C ASP A 66 -4.45 -3.74 8.82
N LEU A 67 -5.16 -3.05 7.92
CA LEU A 67 -5.40 -1.60 8.00
C LEU A 67 -6.87 -1.31 8.33
N THR A 68 -7.17 -0.10 8.78
CA THR A 68 -8.50 0.43 9.04
C THR A 68 -9.16 0.79 7.71
N PRO A 69 -10.03 -0.06 7.11
CA PRO A 69 -10.48 0.14 5.74
C PRO A 69 -11.44 1.33 5.57
N GLU A 70 -12.07 1.80 6.65
CA GLU A 70 -13.04 2.89 6.61
C GLU A 70 -12.41 4.25 6.33
N VAL A 71 -11.09 4.41 6.51
CA VAL A 71 -10.39 5.68 6.18
C VAL A 71 -9.93 5.75 4.72
N PHE A 72 -10.12 4.67 3.94
CA PHE A 72 -9.75 4.58 2.53
C PHE A 72 -10.99 4.51 1.63
N GLN A 73 -10.96 5.22 0.50
CA GLN A 73 -11.93 4.98 -0.57
C GLN A 73 -11.68 3.61 -1.21
N ASP A 74 -12.72 2.93 -1.69
CA ASP A 74 -12.56 1.59 -2.26
C ASP A 74 -11.74 1.59 -3.56
N ASP A 75 -11.74 2.71 -4.29
CA ASP A 75 -11.00 2.95 -5.53
C ASP A 75 -9.66 3.67 -5.34
N CYS A 76 -9.19 3.82 -4.09
CA CYS A 76 -7.91 4.47 -3.85
C CYS A 76 -6.74 3.68 -4.46
N ARG A 77 -5.71 4.42 -4.87
CA ARG A 77 -4.54 3.88 -5.54
C ARG A 77 -3.40 3.67 -4.56
N PHE A 78 -2.90 2.45 -4.51
CA PHE A 78 -1.70 2.07 -3.78
C PHE A 78 -0.56 1.89 -4.76
N VAL A 79 0.55 2.56 -4.48
CA VAL A 79 1.76 2.52 -5.31
C VAL A 79 2.94 2.20 -4.41
N ASP A 80 3.61 1.09 -4.71
CA ASP A 80 4.87 0.70 -4.11
C ASP A 80 5.77 0.09 -5.21
N PRO A 81 7.05 -0.22 -4.95
CA PRO A 81 7.95 -0.78 -5.96
C PRO A 81 7.47 -2.12 -6.58
N THR A 82 6.55 -2.82 -5.92
CA THR A 82 6.01 -4.14 -6.29
C THR A 82 4.53 -4.11 -6.71
N ASN A 83 3.75 -3.09 -6.33
CA ASN A 83 2.33 -2.96 -6.67
C ASN A 83 1.98 -1.57 -7.21
N ASP A 84 1.11 -1.53 -8.22
CA ASP A 84 0.39 -0.33 -8.61
C ASP A 84 -1.08 -0.71 -8.86
N VAL A 85 -1.92 -0.51 -7.84
CA VAL A 85 -3.32 -1.00 -7.84
C VAL A 85 -4.29 0.09 -7.40
N ALA A 86 -5.33 0.31 -8.20
CA ALA A 86 -6.45 1.21 -7.89
C ALA A 86 -7.65 0.42 -7.34
N SER A 87 -7.48 -0.17 -6.16
CA SER A 87 -8.54 -0.87 -5.42
C SER A 87 -8.02 -1.31 -4.05
N LEU A 88 -8.73 -0.95 -2.98
CA LEU A 88 -8.41 -1.36 -1.61
C LEU A 88 -8.47 -2.88 -1.41
N SER A 89 -9.49 -3.53 -1.99
CA SER A 89 -9.65 -4.99 -1.90
C SER A 89 -8.51 -5.72 -2.60
N ARG A 90 -8.07 -5.23 -3.78
CA ARG A 90 -6.92 -5.79 -4.50
C ARG A 90 -5.61 -5.56 -3.77
N TYR A 91 -5.42 -4.37 -3.20
CA TYR A 91 -4.22 -4.07 -2.42
C TYR A 91 -4.05 -5.05 -1.26
N ARG A 92 -5.08 -5.21 -0.40
CA ARG A 92 -5.03 -6.17 0.72
C ARG A 92 -4.75 -7.60 0.26
N LYS A 93 -5.33 -8.01 -0.87
CA LYS A 93 -5.07 -9.34 -1.45
C LYS A 93 -3.64 -9.47 -1.95
N ALA A 94 -3.10 -8.45 -2.62
CA ALA A 94 -1.72 -8.46 -3.10
C ALA A 94 -0.73 -8.63 -1.94
N LEU A 95 -0.95 -7.92 -0.82
CA LEU A 95 -0.09 -8.05 0.36
C LEU A 95 -0.06 -9.48 0.92
N SER A 96 -1.21 -10.17 0.96
CA SER A 96 -1.27 -11.58 1.41
C SER A 96 -0.51 -12.57 0.52
N ILE A 97 -0.19 -12.18 -0.72
CA ILE A 97 0.61 -12.98 -1.65
C ILE A 97 2.10 -12.64 -1.52
N LEU A 98 2.41 -11.36 -1.30
CA LEU A 98 3.78 -10.85 -1.29
C LEU A 98 4.52 -11.14 0.01
N PHE A 99 3.80 -11.23 1.12
CA PHE A 99 4.42 -11.32 2.44
C PHE A 99 3.82 -12.43 3.29
N ASP A 100 4.66 -13.10 4.07
CA ASP A 100 4.26 -13.93 5.20
C ASP A 100 4.34 -13.09 6.48
N PRO A 101 3.22 -12.77 7.16
CA PRO A 101 3.22 -11.98 8.38
C PRO A 101 3.93 -12.62 9.58
N SER A 102 4.18 -13.94 9.54
CA SER A 102 4.92 -14.64 10.59
C SER A 102 6.44 -14.48 10.45
N GLU A 103 6.93 -14.25 9.23
CA GLU A 103 8.36 -14.11 8.94
C GLU A 103 8.77 -12.68 8.52
N SER A 104 7.81 -11.82 8.19
CA SER A 104 8.04 -10.46 7.72
C SER A 104 7.73 -9.43 8.81
N LYS A 105 8.53 -8.37 8.89
CA LYS A 105 8.35 -7.28 9.85
C LYS A 105 8.48 -5.92 9.16
N VAL A 106 7.76 -4.95 9.67
CA VAL A 106 7.89 -3.54 9.31
C VAL A 106 8.10 -2.73 10.58
N GLU A 107 8.97 -1.75 10.50
CA GLU A 107 9.23 -0.80 11.58
C GLU A 107 9.09 0.61 11.01
N LEU A 108 8.32 1.44 11.71
CA LEU A 108 8.18 2.84 11.38
C LEU A 108 9.26 3.64 12.10
N LEU A 109 10.22 4.18 11.35
CA LEU A 109 11.34 4.94 11.92
C LEU A 109 10.86 6.31 12.42
N GLU A 110 10.06 7.00 11.61
CA GLU A 110 9.42 8.26 11.97
C GLU A 110 7.91 8.21 11.74
N GLY A 111 7.14 8.67 12.73
CA GLY A 111 5.69 8.70 12.67
C GLY A 111 5.13 9.61 11.57
N PRO A 112 3.85 9.46 11.19
CA PRO A 112 3.27 10.29 10.15
C PRO A 112 3.18 11.75 10.60
N THR A 113 3.56 12.65 9.69
CA THR A 113 3.49 14.10 9.83
C THR A 113 2.34 14.65 8.98
N VAL A 114 1.72 15.73 9.47
CA VAL A 114 0.58 16.38 8.80
C VAL A 114 1.06 17.65 8.12
N ASP A 115 0.78 17.76 6.82
CA ASP A 115 0.81 19.02 6.10
C ASP A 115 -0.62 19.49 5.85
N ALA A 116 -1.07 20.43 6.69
CA ALA A 116 -2.42 20.99 6.60
C ALA A 116 -2.62 21.88 5.37
N GLY A 117 -1.55 22.48 4.83
CA GLY A 117 -1.62 23.33 3.65
C GLY A 117 -1.83 22.51 2.36
N ALA A 118 -1.19 21.34 2.30
CA ALA A 118 -1.34 20.40 1.19
C ALA A 118 -2.50 19.40 1.39
N GLY A 119 -3.04 19.28 2.60
CA GLY A 119 -4.06 18.28 2.93
C GLY A 119 -3.51 16.85 2.92
N THR A 120 -2.24 16.66 3.29
CA THR A 120 -1.55 15.36 3.18
C THR A 120 -1.01 14.87 4.53
N VAL A 121 -0.83 13.56 4.60
CA VAL A 121 -0.14 12.86 5.69
C VAL A 121 1.01 12.07 5.08
N ALA A 122 2.21 12.21 5.63
CA ALA A 122 3.41 11.54 5.12
C ALA A 122 4.28 11.00 6.25
N ALA A 123 4.91 9.84 6.04
CA ALA A 123 5.89 9.25 6.95
C ALA A 123 7.20 8.96 6.21
N ARG A 124 8.31 8.82 6.95
CA ARG A 124 9.65 8.55 6.41
C ARG A 124 10.29 7.33 7.06
#